data_AF-A0A822D3Y8-F1
#
_entry.id   AF-A0A822D3Y8-F1
#
_cell.length_a   1.000
_cell.length_b   1.000
_cell.length_c   1.000
_cell.angle_alpha   90.00
_cell.angle_beta   90.00
_cell.angle_gamma   90.00
#
_symmetry.space_group_name_H-M   'P 1'
#
loop_
_entity.id
_entity.type
_entity.pdbx_description
1 polymer ?
#
loop_
_entity_poly.entity_id
_entity_poly.type
_entity_poly.pdbx_seq_one_letter_code
_entity_poly.pdbx_strand_id
1 'polypeptide(L)'
;YQFDEPFDIYTFLKRFTMDTIWSCGFGLDTDMQNNPNNSYFIQSQRVFTAEISLSNAVLLYVFMPEFKRFWNTLHAVDNVVRRWLRYYIPLARKLITDDPVKWIKEQAQELIKKRINLGRTSRMDLLQLMLESVSDEEVIQV
;
A
#
# COMPACT_ATOMS: atom_id res chain seq x y z
N TYR A 1 -11.67 29.35 4.44
CA TYR A 1 -12.69 28.47 5.04
C TYR A 1 -13.98 29.24 5.13
N GLN A 2 -14.95 28.90 4.29
CA GLN A 2 -16.28 29.50 4.26
C GLN A 2 -17.11 28.72 5.29
N PHE A 3 -17.50 29.37 6.38
CA PHE A 3 -18.03 28.71 7.61
C PHE A 3 -19.41 28.04 7.44
N ASP A 4 -20.04 28.12 6.27
CA ASP A 4 -21.40 27.63 6.00
C ASP A 4 -21.48 26.40 5.08
N GLU A 5 -20.36 25.84 4.62
CA GLU A 5 -20.39 24.59 3.85
C GLU A 5 -20.31 23.36 4.78
N PRO A 6 -21.24 22.41 4.67
CA PRO A 6 -21.14 21.16 5.42
C PRO A 6 -19.89 20.41 4.96
N PHE A 7 -19.01 20.06 5.91
CA PHE A 7 -17.80 19.30 5.63
C PHE A 7 -17.93 17.86 6.13
N ASP A 8 -17.37 16.92 5.38
CA ASP A 8 -17.34 15.51 5.77
C ASP A 8 -16.23 15.26 6.82
N ILE A 9 -16.64 15.10 8.07
CA ILE A 9 -15.74 14.83 9.19
C ILE A 9 -14.98 13.50 9.03
N TYR A 10 -15.57 12.49 8.39
CA TYR A 10 -14.91 11.20 8.19
C TYR A 10 -13.76 11.33 7.20
N THR A 11 -13.99 12.01 6.08
CA THR A 11 -12.93 12.29 5.10
C THR A 11 -11.82 13.15 5.71
N PHE A 12 -12.18 14.14 6.54
CA PHE A 12 -11.21 14.98 7.24
C PHE A 12 -10.33 14.17 8.19
N LEU A 13 -10.94 13.40 9.10
CA LEU A 13 -10.21 12.58 10.08
C LEU A 13 -9.37 11.50 9.39
N LYS A 14 -9.85 10.94 8.28
CA LYS A 14 -9.11 9.95 7.50
C LYS A 14 -7.83 10.55 6.92
N ARG A 15 -7.88 11.75 6.36
CA ARG A 15 -6.68 12.44 5.84
C ARG A 15 -5.73 12.81 6.97
N PHE A 16 -6.26 13.37 8.04
CA PHE A 16 -5.49 13.77 9.21
C PHE A 16 -4.72 12.59 9.85
N THR A 17 -5.40 11.49 10.13
CA THR A 17 -4.77 10.29 10.73
C THR A 17 -3.72 9.70 9.82
N MET A 18 -4.00 9.63 8.52
CA MET A 18 -3.07 9.10 7.54
C MET A 18 -1.80 9.96 7.45
N ASP A 19 -1.95 11.26 7.26
CA ASP A 19 -0.85 12.22 7.19
C ASP A 19 0.02 12.19 8.46
N THR A 20 -0.63 12.08 9.63
CA THR A 20 0.07 11.96 10.92
C THR A 20 0.90 10.68 11.00
N ILE A 21 0.36 9.52 10.60
CA ILE A 21 1.09 8.24 10.62
C ILE A 21 2.30 8.29 9.66
N TRP A 22 2.10 8.78 8.44
CA TRP A 22 3.19 8.86 7.45
C TRP A 22 4.29 9.82 7.88
N SER A 23 3.94 10.98 8.43
CA SER A 23 4.89 11.99 8.89
C SER A 23 5.62 11.58 10.17
N CYS A 24 4.88 11.13 11.20
CA CYS A 24 5.47 10.77 12.50
C CYS A 24 6.19 9.42 12.47
N GLY A 25 5.63 8.41 11.81
CA GLY A 25 6.17 7.05 11.81
C GLY A 25 7.26 6.83 10.76
N PHE A 26 7.13 7.46 9.59
CA PHE A 26 7.97 7.18 8.43
C PHE A 26 8.70 8.41 7.89
N GLY A 27 8.53 9.59 8.50
CA GLY A 27 9.19 10.82 8.08
C GLY A 27 8.78 11.28 6.67
N LEU A 28 7.63 10.85 6.18
CA LEU A 28 7.09 11.23 4.88
C LEU A 28 6.22 12.47 5.01
N ASP A 29 6.60 13.52 4.26
CA ASP A 29 5.78 14.72 4.13
C ASP A 29 4.81 14.55 2.96
N THR A 30 3.55 14.28 3.28
CA THR A 30 2.51 13.99 2.29
C THR A 30 1.48 15.11 2.12
N ASP A 31 1.33 15.96 3.12
CA ASP A 31 0.36 17.06 3.16
C ASP A 31 -1.04 16.65 2.65
N MET A 32 -1.53 15.49 3.11
CA MET A 32 -2.81 14.93 2.60
C MET A 32 -4.01 15.79 2.97
N GLN A 33 -3.85 16.66 3.97
CA GLN A 33 -4.90 17.54 4.45
C GLN A 33 -5.21 18.65 3.44
N ASN A 34 -4.16 19.27 2.87
CA ASN A 34 -4.30 20.31 1.85
C ASN A 34 -4.27 19.75 0.42
N ASN A 35 -3.75 18.54 0.22
CA ASN A 35 -3.74 17.85 -1.07
C ASN A 35 -4.60 16.57 -1.08
N PRO A 36 -5.93 16.70 -1.31
CA PRO A 36 -6.86 15.57 -1.44
C PRO A 36 -6.48 14.53 -2.50
N ASN A 37 -5.71 14.93 -3.51
CA ASN A 37 -5.33 14.10 -4.65
C ASN A 37 -3.96 13.43 -4.45
N ASN A 38 -3.44 13.44 -3.22
CA ASN A 38 -2.17 12.80 -2.90
C ASN A 38 -2.22 11.28 -3.19
N SER A 39 -1.21 10.77 -3.91
CA SER A 39 -1.11 9.36 -4.30
C SER A 39 -1.11 8.40 -3.11
N TYR A 40 -0.44 8.74 -2.00
CA TYR A 40 -0.44 7.93 -0.78
C TYR A 40 -1.84 7.81 -0.18
N PHE A 41 -2.61 8.92 -0.18
CA PHE A 41 -3.99 8.90 0.29
C PHE A 41 -4.88 8.03 -0.62
N ILE A 42 -4.85 8.26 -1.94
CA ILE A 42 -5.67 7.53 -2.91
C ILE A 42 -5.35 6.04 -2.91
N GLN A 43 -4.06 5.67 -2.97
CA GLN A 43 -3.66 4.27 -3.07
C GLN A 43 -3.95 3.53 -1.77
N SER A 44 -3.73 4.15 -0.62
CA SER A 44 -4.07 3.52 0.65
C SER A 44 -5.58 3.40 0.84
N GLN A 45 -6.36 4.41 0.43
CA GLN A 45 -7.81 4.28 0.39
C GLN A 45 -8.22 3.09 -0.48
N ARG A 46 -7.61 2.91 -1.66
CA ARG A 46 -7.87 1.75 -2.52
C ARG A 46 -7.51 0.42 -1.88
N VAL A 47 -6.49 0.34 -1.02
CA VAL A 47 -6.21 -0.90 -0.26
C VAL A 47 -7.35 -1.23 0.70
N PHE A 48 -7.89 -0.23 1.40
CA PHE A 48 -8.97 -0.44 2.37
C PHE A 48 -10.37 -0.55 1.72
N THR A 49 -10.59 0.09 0.56
CA THR A 49 -11.84 0.00 -0.21
C THR A 49 -11.82 -1.09 -1.26
N ALA A 50 -10.66 -1.66 -1.58
CA ALA A 50 -10.59 -3.02 -2.09
C ALA A 50 -11.05 -3.91 -0.94
N GLU A 51 -12.36 -3.90 -0.73
CA GLU A 51 -13.05 -4.81 0.15
C GLU A 51 -12.43 -6.18 -0.07
N ILE A 52 -12.38 -6.97 1.00
CA ILE A 52 -12.51 -8.41 0.87
C ILE A 52 -13.86 -8.60 0.19
N SER A 53 -13.91 -8.38 -1.14
CA SER A 53 -14.87 -9.00 -1.99
C SER A 53 -14.64 -10.46 -1.64
N LEU A 54 -15.54 -11.01 -0.84
CA LEU A 54 -15.84 -12.42 -0.81
C LEU A 54 -16.31 -12.74 -2.23
N SER A 55 -15.39 -12.60 -3.19
CA SER A 55 -15.56 -12.97 -4.55
C SER A 55 -16.03 -14.40 -4.47
N ASN A 56 -16.98 -14.76 -5.31
CA ASN A 56 -17.46 -16.14 -5.37
C ASN A 56 -16.28 -17.12 -5.47
N ALA A 57 -15.12 -16.70 -6.00
CA ALA A 57 -13.86 -17.43 -5.95
C ALA A 57 -13.30 -17.71 -4.53
N VAL A 58 -13.34 -16.76 -3.59
CA VAL A 58 -12.92 -16.96 -2.19
C VAL A 58 -13.89 -17.89 -1.47
N LEU A 59 -15.20 -17.73 -1.71
CA LEU A 59 -16.22 -18.65 -1.20
C LEU A 59 -15.97 -20.07 -1.74
N LEU A 60 -15.84 -20.23 -3.06
CA LEU A 60 -15.56 -21.51 -3.72
C LEU A 60 -14.23 -22.13 -3.24
N TYR A 61 -13.21 -21.32 -2.97
CA TYR A 61 -11.94 -21.77 -2.42
C TYR A 61 -12.07 -22.31 -0.99
N VAL A 62 -12.92 -21.70 -0.15
CA VAL A 62 -13.17 -22.14 1.23
C VAL A 62 -14.06 -23.38 1.28
N PHE A 63 -15.10 -23.46 0.44
CA PHE A 63 -16.05 -24.57 0.44
C PHE A 63 -15.60 -25.81 -0.38
N MET A 64 -14.68 -25.65 -1.33
CA MET A 64 -14.20 -26.76 -2.18
C MET A 64 -12.66 -26.84 -2.22
N PRO A 65 -12.03 -27.29 -1.12
CA PRO A 65 -10.58 -27.35 -0.99
C PRO A 65 -9.89 -28.29 -1.99
N GLU A 66 -10.60 -29.29 -2.54
CA GLU A 66 -10.09 -30.23 -3.53
C GLU A 66 -9.76 -29.55 -4.87
N PHE A 67 -10.45 -28.46 -5.20
CA PHE A 67 -10.22 -27.67 -6.42
C PHE A 67 -9.18 -26.57 -6.25
N LYS A 68 -8.57 -26.45 -5.05
CA LYS A 68 -7.57 -25.42 -4.74
C LYS A 68 -6.45 -25.33 -5.77
N ARG A 69 -5.97 -26.47 -6.29
CA ARG A 69 -4.91 -26.49 -7.31
C ARG A 69 -5.37 -25.81 -8.61
N PHE A 70 -6.58 -26.11 -9.07
CA PHE A 70 -7.17 -25.52 -10.27
C PHE A 70 -7.37 -24.02 -10.12
N TRP A 71 -7.97 -23.58 -9.01
CA TRP A 71 -8.18 -22.15 -8.73
C TRP A 71 -6.87 -21.37 -8.64
N ASN A 72 -5.85 -21.93 -7.99
CA ASN A 72 -4.53 -21.31 -7.92
C ASN A 72 -3.90 -21.15 -9.31
N THR A 73 -3.99 -22.17 -10.16
CA THR A 73 -3.51 -22.10 -11.54
C THR A 73 -4.29 -21.07 -12.36
N LEU A 74 -5.62 -21.03 -12.22
CA LEU A 74 -6.49 -20.07 -12.91
C LEU A 74 -6.14 -18.62 -12.50
N HIS A 75 -5.97 -18.36 -11.21
CA HIS A 75 -5.55 -17.05 -10.70
C HIS A 75 -4.14 -16.67 -11.19
N ALA A 76 -3.21 -17.62 -11.25
CA ALA A 76 -1.87 -17.37 -11.79
C ALA A 76 -1.94 -16.99 -13.27
N VAL A 77 -2.76 -17.68 -14.06
CA VAL A 77 -3.00 -17.36 -15.47
C VAL A 77 -3.65 -15.99 -15.63
N ASP A 78 -4.67 -15.66 -14.83
CA ASP A 78 -5.30 -14.33 -14.86
C ASP A 78 -4.28 -13.21 -14.63
N ASN A 79 -3.38 -13.37 -13.65
CA ASN A 79 -2.32 -12.41 -13.37
C ASN A 79 -1.32 -12.26 -14.54
N VAL A 80 -0.95 -13.36 -15.20
CA VAL A 80 -0.06 -13.34 -16.37
C VAL A 80 -0.74 -12.69 -17.57
N VAL A 81 -1.99 -13.03 -17.83
CA VAL A 81 -2.79 -12.47 -18.93
C VAL A 81 -2.98 -10.97 -18.73
N ARG A 82 -3.33 -10.51 -17.52
CA ARG A 82 -3.42 -9.07 -17.18
C ARG A 82 -2.08 -8.36 -17.41
N ARG A 83 -0.96 -8.99 -17.03
CA ARG A 83 0.38 -8.42 -17.23
C ARG A 83 0.77 -8.33 -18.71
N TRP A 84 0.43 -9.34 -19.50
CA TRP A 84 0.64 -9.37 -20.94
C TRP A 84 -0.23 -8.33 -21.66
N LEU A 85 -1.53 -8.27 -21.34
CA LEU A 85 -2.46 -7.27 -21.90
C LEU A 85 -1.97 -5.85 -21.67
N ARG A 86 -1.42 -5.55 -20.49
CA ARG A 86 -0.85 -4.24 -20.16
C ARG A 86 0.39 -3.88 -21.00
N TYR A 87 1.18 -4.86 -21.42
CA TYR A 87 2.37 -4.62 -22.25
C TYR A 87 1.99 -4.32 -23.72
N TYR A 88 1.00 -5.05 -24.24
CA TYR A 88 0.63 -4.94 -25.66
C TYR A 88 -0.45 -3.88 -25.94
N ILE A 89 -1.35 -3.60 -25.00
CA ILE A 89 -2.48 -2.69 -25.22
C ILE A 89 -2.31 -1.43 -24.35
N PRO A 90 -1.94 -0.28 -24.93
CA PRO A 90 -1.74 0.97 -24.19
C PRO A 90 -3.05 1.49 -23.55
N LEU A 91 -4.21 1.17 -24.14
CA LEU A 91 -5.52 1.48 -23.58
C LEU A 91 -5.81 0.66 -22.30
N ALA A 92 -5.36 -0.60 -22.27
CA ALA A 92 -5.51 -1.47 -21.12
C ALA A 92 -4.68 -0.96 -19.93
N ARG A 93 -3.57 -0.23 -20.17
CA ARG A 93 -2.79 0.43 -19.12
C ARG A 93 -3.59 1.44 -18.30
N LYS A 94 -4.62 2.07 -18.89
CA LYS A 94 -5.49 3.05 -18.21
C LYS A 94 -6.68 2.39 -17.51
N LEU A 95 -7.10 1.20 -17.94
CA LEU A 95 -8.25 0.45 -17.41
C LEU A 95 -7.84 -0.60 -16.37
N ILE A 96 -6.66 -1.18 -16.49
CA ILE A 96 -6.07 -2.08 -15.50
C ILE A 96 -5.49 -1.20 -14.39
N THR A 97 -6.26 -1.03 -13.32
CA THR A 97 -5.80 -0.36 -12.10
C THR A 97 -4.53 -1.02 -11.60
N ASP A 98 -3.49 -0.23 -11.36
CA ASP A 98 -2.31 -0.71 -10.66
C ASP A 98 -2.72 -1.18 -9.27
N ASP A 99 -2.24 -2.36 -8.90
CA ASP A 99 -2.49 -2.96 -7.58
C ASP A 99 -2.00 -1.98 -6.51
N PRO A 100 -2.91 -1.43 -5.68
CA PRO A 100 -2.56 -0.42 -4.70
C PRO A 100 -1.57 -0.95 -3.65
N VAL A 101 -1.62 -2.26 -3.35
CA VAL A 101 -0.67 -2.91 -2.44
C VAL A 101 0.72 -2.96 -3.06
N LYS A 102 0.81 -3.27 -4.36
CA LYS A 102 2.08 -3.25 -5.09
C LYS A 102 2.71 -1.85 -5.09
N TRP A 103 1.91 -0.81 -5.34
CA TRP A 103 2.41 0.57 -5.31
C TRP A 103 2.94 0.95 -3.92
N ILE A 104 2.21 0.65 -2.84
CA ILE A 104 2.66 0.94 -1.47
C ILE A 104 3.96 0.18 -1.14
N LYS A 105 4.07 -1.08 -1.59
CA LYS A 105 5.28 -1.88 -1.39
C LYS A 105 6.50 -1.26 -2.07
N GLU A 106 6.34 -0.77 -3.30
CA GLU A 106 7.43 -0.09 -4.03
C GLU A 106 7.89 1.16 -3.28
N GLN A 107 6.96 2.00 -2.80
CA GLN A 107 7.28 3.19 -2.02
C GLN A 107 7.99 2.85 -0.69
N ALA A 108 7.51 1.82 0.02
CA ALA A 108 8.14 1.36 1.25
C ALA A 108 9.57 0.86 1.00
N GLN A 109 9.79 0.09 -0.07
CA GLN A 109 11.12 -0.41 -0.44
C GLN A 109 12.08 0.72 -0.80
N GLU A 110 11.62 1.72 -1.55
CA GLU A 110 12.42 2.89 -1.90
C GLU A 110 12.82 3.66 -0.63
N LEU A 111 11.87 3.86 0.29
CA LEU A 111 12.10 4.59 1.52
C LEU A 111 13.07 3.87 2.46
N ILE A 112 12.92 2.55 2.62
CA ILE A 112 13.86 1.71 3.39
C ILE A 112 15.27 1.82 2.81
N LYS A 113 15.42 1.64 1.49
CA LYS A 113 16.73 1.74 0.81
C LYS A 113 17.36 3.11 1.01
N LYS A 114 16.57 4.19 0.86
CA LYS A 114 17.05 5.56 1.06
C LYS A 114 17.60 5.75 2.47
N ARG A 115 16.92 5.21 3.49
CA ARG A 115 17.37 5.33 4.89
C ARG A 115 18.61 4.50 5.20
N ILE A 116 18.66 3.26 4.73
CA ILE A 116 19.86 2.42 4.87
C ILE A 116 21.07 3.15 4.25
N ASN A 117 20.90 3.77 3.09
CA ASN A 117 21.97 4.50 2.41
C ASN A 117 22.38 5.81 3.11
N LEU A 118 21.46 6.49 3.79
CA LEU A 118 21.74 7.75 4.50
C LEU A 118 22.41 7.51 5.87
N GLY A 119 22.40 6.27 6.38
CA GLY A 119 22.92 5.94 7.71
C GLY A 119 22.04 6.48 8.84
N ARG A 120 22.59 6.55 10.06
CA ARG A 120 21.84 6.96 11.25
C ARG A 120 21.46 8.44 11.14
N THR A 121 20.19 8.70 10.81
CA THR A 121 19.67 10.07 10.80
C THR A 121 19.45 10.55 12.23
N SER A 122 19.58 11.86 12.49
CA SER A 122 19.33 12.43 13.83
C SER A 122 17.87 12.30 14.28
N ARG A 123 16.93 12.00 13.38
CA ARG A 123 15.51 11.87 13.70
C ARG A 123 15.18 10.40 13.98
N MET A 124 14.87 10.10 15.23
CA MET A 124 14.33 8.80 15.64
C MET A 124 12.84 8.75 15.29
N ASP A 125 12.44 7.82 14.44
CA ASP A 125 11.03 7.53 14.15
C ASP A 125 10.82 6.01 14.10
N LEU A 126 9.57 5.59 13.90
CA LEU A 126 9.20 4.17 13.95
C LEU A 126 10.02 3.32 12.96
N LEU A 127 10.25 3.80 11.75
CA LEU A 127 11.04 3.05 10.79
C LEU A 127 12.52 3.00 11.16
N GLN A 128 13.08 4.07 11.73
CA GLN A 128 14.47 4.02 12.19
C GLN A 128 14.64 2.98 13.30
N LEU A 129 13.68 2.91 14.23
CA LEU A 129 13.66 1.89 15.28
C LEU A 129 13.60 0.47 14.70
N MET A 130 12.78 0.23 13.68
CA MET A 130 12.69 -1.08 13.00
C MET A 130 13.99 -1.48 12.30
N LEU A 131 14.72 -0.51 11.72
CA LEU A 131 16.00 -0.79 11.07
C LEU A 131 17.09 -1.11 12.09
N GLU A 132 17.14 -0.36 13.19
CA GLU A 132 18.12 -0.59 14.27
C GLU A 132 17.88 -1.93 14.98
N SER A 133 16.63 -2.31 15.22
CA SER A 133 16.33 -3.61 15.84
C SER A 133 16.79 -4.80 14.97
N VAL A 134 16.75 -4.67 13.65
CA VAL A 134 17.23 -5.72 12.73
C VAL A 134 18.76 -5.79 12.72
N SER A 135 19.47 -4.66 12.76
CA SER A 135 20.94 -4.68 12.81
C SER A 135 21.49 -5.26 14.12
N ASP A 136 20.77 -5.08 15.23
CA ASP A 136 21.20 -5.60 16.53
C ASP A 136 21.08 -7.14 16.60
N GLU A 137 20.12 -7.75 15.92
CA GLU A 137 19.96 -9.22 15.86
C GLU A 137 21.11 -9.91 15.09
N GLU A 138 21.68 -9.29 14.04
CA GLU A 138 22.86 -9.83 13.34
C GLU A 138 24.14 -9.78 14.21
N VAL A 139 24.18 -8.92 15.22
CA VAL A 139 25.30 -8.83 16.18
C VAL A 139 25.17 -9.85 17.31
N ILE A 140 23.97 -10.37 17.57
CA ILE A 140 23.72 -11.44 18.55
C ILE A 140 23.87 -12.81 17.85
N GLN A 141 25.07 -13.05 17.31
CA GLN A 141 25.60 -14.40 17.11
C GLN A 141 26.92 -14.50 17.89
N VAL A 142 26.79 -14.80 19.19
CA VAL A 142 27.89 -15.19 20.09
C VAL A 142 27.54 -16.53 20.71
#